data_AF-A0A2H8TZA1-F1
#
_entry.id   AF-A0A2H8TZA1-F1
#
_cell.length_a   1.000
_cell.length_b   1.000
_cell.length_c   1.000
_cell.angle_alpha   90.00
_cell.angle_beta   90.00
_cell.angle_gamma   90.00
#
_symmetry.space_group_name_H-M   'P 1'
#
loop_
_entity.id
_entity.type
_entity.pdbx_description
1 polymer ?
#
loop_
_entity_poly.entity_id
_entity_poly.type
_entity_poly.pdbx_seq_one_letter_code
_entity_poly.pdbx_strand_id
1 'polypeptide(L)'
;MEKLVKVKKPTEEELIHNTFNALRTEQRQLATKLSEIELDLNEHSIVIDTLNKLDDERKCFRLIGGVLVERKICDVLPTLIKNRGEMGKIVKTLNEQLTKKGIEINDFKNKHNIQVRGGVTPMSEEVENQNVDKKADHGGSVIVNDV
;
A
#
# COMPACT_ATOMS: atom_id res chain seq x y z
N MET A 1 35.14 -1.83 -36.39
CA MET A 1 34.72 -0.46 -36.07
C MET A 1 33.73 -0.52 -34.91
N GLU A 2 34.24 -0.47 -33.67
CA GLU A 2 33.40 -0.38 -32.48
C GLU A 2 32.78 1.01 -32.40
N LYS A 3 31.46 1.10 -32.53
CA LYS A 3 30.74 2.33 -32.19
C LYS A 3 30.68 2.41 -30.66
N LEU A 4 31.52 3.27 -30.07
CA LEU A 4 31.34 3.71 -28.68
C LEU A 4 29.95 4.33 -28.52
N VAL A 5 29.06 3.63 -27.82
CA VAL A 5 27.81 4.20 -27.32
C VAL A 5 28.18 5.22 -26.24
N LYS A 6 28.18 6.51 -26.58
CA LYS A 6 28.31 7.58 -25.58
C LYS A 6 27.05 7.59 -24.72
N VAL A 7 27.13 7.01 -23.53
CA VAL A 7 26.06 7.11 -22.52
C VAL A 7 25.98 8.58 -22.10
N LYS A 8 24.92 9.27 -22.54
CA LYS A 8 24.63 10.65 -22.15
C LYS A 8 24.27 10.63 -20.66
N LYS A 9 25.02 11.35 -19.83
CA LYS A 9 24.66 11.51 -18.41
C LYS A 9 23.31 12.23 -18.32
N PRO A 10 22.39 11.74 -17.48
CA PRO A 10 21.08 12.37 -17.32
C PRO A 10 21.24 13.79 -16.78
N THR A 11 20.35 14.68 -17.22
CA THR A 11 20.31 16.07 -16.71
C THR A 11 19.80 16.09 -15.27
N GLU A 12 20.05 17.19 -14.56
CA GLU A 12 19.55 17.38 -13.19
C GLU A 12 18.01 17.30 -13.12
N GLU A 13 17.33 17.86 -14.12
CA GLU A 13 15.86 17.77 -14.27
C GLU A 13 15.38 16.32 -14.47
N GLU A 14 16.05 15.55 -15.33
CA GLU A 14 15.72 14.14 -15.56
C GLU A 14 15.90 13.34 -14.25
N LEU A 15 16.94 13.65 -13.47
CA LEU A 15 17.17 13.01 -12.17
C LEU A 15 16.06 13.36 -11.18
N ILE A 16 15.68 14.63 -11.04
CA ILE A 16 14.60 15.08 -10.14
C ILE A 16 13.28 14.40 -10.50
N HIS A 17 12.93 14.37 -11.79
CA HIS A 17 11.72 13.71 -12.29
C HIS A 17 11.73 12.21 -11.97
N ASN A 18 12.84 11.52 -12.25
CA ASN A 18 12.96 10.08 -12.02
C ASN A 18 12.88 9.75 -10.53
N THR A 19 13.54 10.52 -9.66
CA THR A 19 13.47 10.34 -8.20
C THR A 19 12.05 10.57 -7.69
N PHE A 20 11.38 11.63 -8.12
CA PHE A 20 10.00 11.91 -7.70
C PHE A 20 9.02 10.78 -8.09
N ASN A 21 9.13 10.27 -9.32
CA ASN A 21 8.31 9.15 -9.77
C ASN A 21 8.63 7.85 -9.03
N ALA A 22 9.90 7.62 -8.66
CA ALA A 22 10.29 6.49 -7.84
C ALA A 22 9.63 6.57 -6.45
N LEU A 23 9.66 7.73 -5.80
CA LEU A 23 9.00 7.95 -4.50
C LEU A 23 7.49 7.68 -4.57
N ARG A 24 6.80 8.17 -5.60
CA ARG A 24 5.36 7.92 -5.81
C ARG A 24 5.07 6.43 -6.07
N THR A 25 5.95 5.76 -6.80
CA THR A 25 5.81 4.32 -7.08
C THR A 25 5.94 3.53 -5.78
N GLU A 26 6.92 3.86 -4.94
CA GLU A 26 7.10 3.24 -3.63
C GLU A 26 5.90 3.48 -2.70
N GLN A 27 5.38 4.72 -2.66
CA GLN A 27 4.15 5.03 -1.91
C GLN A 27 2.96 4.17 -2.35
N ARG A 28 2.77 4.02 -3.67
CA ARG A 28 1.69 3.18 -4.21
C ARG A 28 1.87 1.71 -3.83
N GLN A 29 3.10 1.19 -3.88
CA GLN A 29 3.40 -0.18 -3.47
C GLN A 29 3.09 -0.41 -1.98
N LEU A 30 3.46 0.54 -1.12
CA LEU A 30 3.11 0.50 0.30
C LEU A 30 1.59 0.49 0.50
N ALA A 31 0.85 1.35 -0.21
CA ALA A 31 -0.60 1.41 -0.13
C ALA A 31 -1.27 0.11 -0.58
N THR A 32 -0.85 -0.47 -1.72
CA THR A 32 -1.36 -1.76 -2.19
C THR A 32 -1.14 -2.85 -1.14
N LYS A 33 0.09 -2.97 -0.62
CA LYS A 33 0.42 -3.98 0.38
C LYS A 33 -0.33 -3.77 1.70
N LEU A 34 -0.58 -2.52 2.09
CA LEU A 34 -1.37 -2.20 3.26
C LEU A 34 -2.80 -2.72 3.09
N SER A 35 -3.45 -2.42 1.96
CA SER A 35 -4.81 -2.88 1.66
C SER A 35 -4.92 -4.41 1.61
N GLU A 36 -3.93 -5.10 1.05
CA GLU A 36 -3.88 -6.58 1.05
C GLU A 36 -3.87 -7.13 2.49
N ILE A 37 -2.98 -6.63 3.35
CA ILE A 37 -2.85 -7.12 4.73
C ILE A 37 -4.07 -6.73 5.59
N GLU A 38 -4.69 -5.58 5.34
CA GLU A 38 -5.93 -5.16 6.02
C GLU A 38 -7.10 -6.08 5.67
N LEU A 39 -7.21 -6.50 4.41
CA LEU A 39 -8.19 -7.49 3.97
C LEU A 39 -7.97 -8.82 4.68
N ASP A 40 -6.75 -9.36 4.63
CA ASP A 40 -6.40 -10.63 5.31
C ASP A 40 -6.69 -10.57 6.81
N LEU A 41 -6.35 -9.44 7.47
CA LEU A 41 -6.61 -9.23 8.89
C LEU A 41 -8.11 -9.27 9.21
N ASN A 42 -8.93 -8.65 8.36
CA ASN A 42 -10.38 -8.65 8.52
C ASN A 42 -10.97 -10.06 8.32
N GLU A 43 -10.52 -10.78 7.29
CA GLU A 43 -10.92 -12.17 7.05
C GLU A 43 -10.55 -13.07 8.23
N HIS A 44 -9.33 -12.95 8.76
CA HIS A 44 -8.90 -13.66 9.96
C HIS A 44 -9.79 -13.36 11.17
N SER A 45 -10.22 -12.10 11.32
CA SER A 45 -11.10 -11.68 12.42
C SER A 45 -12.48 -12.35 12.31
N ILE A 46 -13.07 -12.37 11.11
CA ILE A 46 -14.34 -13.04 10.84
C ILE A 46 -14.26 -14.55 11.13
N VAL A 47 -13.16 -15.20 10.73
CA VAL A 47 -12.95 -16.63 10.99
C VAL A 47 -12.87 -16.89 12.50
N ILE A 48 -12.08 -16.11 13.24
CA ILE A 48 -11.96 -16.23 14.70
C ILE A 48 -13.32 -16.05 15.38
N ASP A 49 -14.08 -15.02 15.00
CA ASP A 49 -15.39 -14.74 15.58
C ASP A 49 -16.42 -15.84 15.29
N THR A 50 -16.29 -16.51 14.14
CA THR A 50 -17.13 -17.64 13.77
C THR A 50 -16.76 -18.88 14.59
N LEU A 51 -15.46 -19.18 14.73
CA LEU A 51 -14.98 -20.34 15.47
C LEU A 51 -15.23 -20.23 16.98
N ASN A 52 -15.14 -19.02 17.55
CA ASN A 52 -15.44 -18.75 18.97
C ASN A 52 -16.87 -19.10 19.39
N LYS A 53 -17.80 -19.26 18.44
CA LYS A 53 -19.20 -19.63 18.70
C LYS A 53 -19.42 -21.14 18.66
N LEU A 54 -18.38 -21.92 18.38
CA LEU A 54 -18.44 -23.37 18.23
C LEU A 54 -17.76 -24.06 19.41
N ASP A 55 -18.04 -25.36 19.57
CA ASP A 55 -17.38 -26.20 20.57
C ASP A 55 -15.88 -26.36 20.25
N ASP A 56 -15.03 -26.11 21.23
CA ASP A 56 -13.58 -26.22 21.17
C ASP A 56 -13.08 -27.61 20.73
N GLU A 57 -13.81 -28.68 21.09
CA GLU A 57 -13.47 -30.06 20.76
C GLU A 57 -13.92 -30.47 19.34
N ARG A 58 -14.65 -29.58 18.65
CA ARG A 58 -15.13 -29.83 17.29
C ARG A 58 -13.95 -29.96 16.33
N LYS A 59 -14.03 -30.98 15.46
CA LYS A 59 -13.07 -31.18 14.37
C LYS A 59 -13.18 -30.05 13.34
N CYS A 60 -12.05 -29.56 12.89
CA CYS A 60 -11.87 -28.62 11.81
C CYS A 60 -10.78 -29.13 10.86
N PHE A 61 -10.76 -28.62 9.63
CA PHE A 61 -9.82 -29.07 8.60
C PHE A 61 -9.07 -27.88 8.02
N ARG A 62 -7.75 -27.96 8.00
CA ARG A 62 -6.88 -26.95 7.39
C ARG A 62 -6.38 -27.45 6.04
N LEU A 63 -6.60 -26.69 4.98
CA LEU A 63 -6.05 -26.98 3.66
C LEU A 63 -4.58 -26.52 3.59
N ILE A 64 -3.67 -27.44 3.25
CA ILE A 64 -2.24 -27.17 3.06
C ILE A 64 -1.79 -27.89 1.78
N GLY A 65 -1.38 -27.13 0.76
CA GLY A 65 -0.88 -27.70 -0.49
C GLY A 65 -1.85 -28.67 -1.18
N GLY A 66 -3.16 -28.48 -1.02
CA GLY A 66 -4.20 -29.38 -1.56
C GLY A 66 -4.62 -30.53 -0.64
N VAL A 67 -3.98 -30.71 0.51
CA VAL A 67 -4.34 -31.75 1.50
C VAL A 67 -5.08 -31.13 2.68
N LEU A 68 -6.18 -31.76 3.10
CA LEU A 68 -6.91 -31.38 4.32
C LEU A 68 -6.31 -32.08 5.55
N VAL A 69 -5.86 -31.30 6.51
CA VAL A 69 -5.33 -31.77 7.79
C VAL A 69 -6.38 -31.58 8.88
N GLU A 70 -6.82 -32.67 9.50
CA GLU A 70 -7.74 -32.65 10.63
C GLU A 70 -7.08 -32.06 11.89
N ARG A 71 -7.78 -31.16 12.58
CA ARG A 71 -7.42 -30.58 13.89
C ARG A 71 -8.67 -30.31 14.72
N LYS A 72 -8.50 -29.90 15.98
CA LYS A 72 -9.59 -29.34 16.80
C LYS A 72 -9.57 -27.83 16.80
N ILE A 73 -10.71 -27.21 17.11
CA ILE A 73 -10.81 -25.75 17.21
C ILE A 73 -9.87 -25.23 18.29
N CYS A 74 -9.79 -25.88 19.46
CA CYS A 74 -8.89 -25.50 20.55
C CYS A 74 -7.41 -25.44 20.14
N ASP A 75 -6.97 -26.28 19.20
CA ASP A 75 -5.59 -26.29 18.70
C ASP A 75 -5.32 -25.22 17.64
N VAL A 76 -6.34 -24.82 16.89
CA VAL A 76 -6.22 -23.91 15.73
C VAL A 76 -6.43 -22.46 16.11
N LEU A 77 -7.41 -22.19 16.99
CA LEU A 77 -7.80 -20.86 17.41
C LEU A 77 -6.64 -20.01 17.95
N PRO A 78 -5.74 -20.54 18.82
CA PRO A 78 -4.59 -19.77 19.31
C PRO A 78 -3.65 -19.33 18.19
N THR A 79 -3.47 -20.18 17.19
CA THR A 79 -2.62 -19.86 16.02
C THR A 79 -3.25 -18.75 15.18
N LEU A 80 -4.57 -18.79 14.96
CA LEU A 80 -5.28 -17.74 14.22
C LEU A 80 -5.20 -16.40 14.96
N ILE A 81 -5.39 -16.39 16.28
CA ILE A 81 -5.32 -15.17 17.11
C ILE A 81 -3.91 -14.57 17.07
N LYS A 82 -2.87 -15.41 17.22
CA LYS A 82 -1.47 -14.97 17.12
C LYS A 82 -1.18 -14.34 15.76
N ASN A 83 -1.55 -15.01 14.67
CA ASN A 83 -1.30 -14.53 13.32
C ASN A 83 -2.04 -13.21 13.04
N ARG A 84 -3.32 -13.10 13.45
CA ARG A 84 -4.07 -11.83 13.37
C ARG A 84 -3.35 -10.70 14.12
N GLY A 85 -2.83 -10.99 15.31
CA GLY A 85 -2.07 -10.02 16.10
C GLY A 85 -0.77 -9.57 15.42
N GLU A 86 -0.06 -10.49 14.76
CA GLU A 86 1.14 -10.19 13.96
C GLU A 86 0.79 -9.34 12.73
N MET A 87 -0.28 -9.68 12.00
CA MET A 87 -0.81 -8.86 10.91
C MET A 87 -1.15 -7.45 11.37
N GLY A 88 -1.78 -7.29 12.54
CA GLY A 88 -2.09 -5.97 13.10
C GLY A 88 -0.85 -5.12 13.39
N LYS A 89 0.26 -5.74 13.77
CA LYS A 89 1.55 -5.03 13.92
C LYS A 89 2.09 -4.60 12.55
N ILE A 90 1.98 -5.46 11.54
CA ILE A 90 2.42 -5.15 10.17
C ILE A 90 1.60 -3.99 9.58
N VAL A 91 0.28 -3.97 9.77
CA VAL A 91 -0.60 -2.86 9.37
C VAL A 91 -0.16 -1.55 9.98
N LYS A 92 0.17 -1.53 11.28
CA LYS A 92 0.70 -0.32 11.94
C LYS A 92 2.01 0.14 11.32
N THR A 93 2.97 -0.77 11.12
CA THR A 93 4.26 -0.47 10.50
C THR A 93 4.10 0.06 9.08
N LEU A 94 3.24 -0.54 8.27
CA LEU A 94 2.98 -0.10 6.88
C LEU A 94 2.31 1.29 6.86
N ASN A 95 1.37 1.56 7.77
CA ASN A 95 0.78 2.89 7.92
C ASN A 95 1.85 3.95 8.26
N GLU A 96 2.72 3.67 9.24
CA GLU A 96 3.81 4.58 9.58
C GLU A 96 4.76 4.83 8.41
N GLN A 97 5.11 3.79 7.65
CA GLN A 97 5.94 3.90 6.44
C GLN A 97 5.24 4.73 5.36
N LEU A 98 3.94 4.52 5.14
CA LEU A 98 3.15 5.25 4.16
C LEU A 98 3.05 6.73 4.53
N THR A 99 2.84 7.06 5.81
CA THR A 99 2.83 8.46 6.30
C THR A 99 4.20 9.10 6.11
N LYS A 100 5.29 8.44 6.53
CA LYS A 100 6.66 8.95 6.34
C LYS A 100 6.97 9.20 4.86
N LYS A 101 6.57 8.28 3.98
CA LYS A 101 6.74 8.44 2.53
C LYS A 101 5.92 9.60 1.97
N GLY A 102 4.72 9.82 2.47
CA GLY A 102 3.90 10.98 2.10
C GLY A 102 4.54 12.32 2.46
N ILE A 103 5.15 12.40 3.65
CA ILE A 103 5.94 13.58 4.08
C ILE A 103 7.14 13.77 3.16
N GLU A 104 7.93 12.72 2.93
CA GLU A 104 9.11 12.75 2.03
C GLU A 104 8.76 13.24 0.61
N ILE A 105 7.65 12.75 0.05
CA ILE A 105 7.16 13.20 -1.26
C ILE A 105 6.81 14.69 -1.26
N ASN A 106 6.13 15.17 -0.21
CA ASN A 106 5.76 16.57 -0.11
C ASN A 106 6.98 17.47 0.05
N ASP A 107 7.93 17.08 0.89
CA ASP A 107 9.19 17.80 1.08
C ASP A 107 10.01 17.85 -0.21
N PHE A 108 10.08 16.73 -0.95
CA PHE A 108 10.77 16.68 -2.24
C PHE A 108 10.07 17.57 -3.28
N LYS A 109 8.74 17.55 -3.31
CA LYS A 109 7.93 18.40 -4.18
C LYS A 109 8.20 19.89 -3.92
N ASN A 110 8.20 20.30 -2.66
CA ASN A 110 8.43 21.69 -2.25
C ASN A 110 9.87 22.12 -2.53
N LYS A 111 10.85 21.27 -2.25
CA LYS A 111 12.27 21.56 -2.47
C LYS A 111 12.61 21.81 -3.94
N HIS A 112 11.93 21.13 -4.85
CA HIS A 112 12.19 21.18 -6.29
C HIS A 112 11.09 21.88 -7.09
N ASN A 113 10.19 22.64 -6.43
CA ASN A 113 9.08 23.36 -7.07
C ASN A 113 8.27 22.52 -8.07
N ILE A 114 8.06 21.25 -7.75
CA ILE A 114 7.44 20.29 -8.65
C ILE A 114 5.94 20.58 -8.77
N GLN A 115 5.48 20.81 -10.00
CA GLN A 115 4.07 20.95 -10.32
C GLN A 115 3.53 19.66 -10.94
N VAL A 116 2.59 19.03 -10.25
CA VAL A 116 1.90 17.83 -10.76
C VAL A 116 0.68 18.30 -11.55
N ARG A 117 0.70 18.18 -12.89
CA ARG A 117 -0.48 18.47 -13.72
C ARG A 117 -1.41 17.26 -13.70
N GLY A 118 -2.63 17.44 -13.18
CA GLY A 118 -3.69 16.44 -13.18
C GLY A 118 -3.82 15.58 -11.92
N GLY A 119 -3.20 15.96 -10.79
CA GLY A 119 -3.49 15.37 -9.49
C GLY A 119 -4.49 16.22 -8.73
N VAL A 120 -5.57 15.64 -8.21
CA VAL A 120 -6.39 16.27 -7.18
C VAL A 120 -5.46 16.68 -6.03
N THR A 121 -5.27 17.98 -5.84
CA THR A 121 -4.64 18.56 -4.66
C THR A 121 -5.41 18.04 -3.44
N PRO A 122 -4.77 17.46 -2.40
CA PRO A 122 -5.51 17.17 -1.18
C PRO A 122 -6.05 18.50 -0.65
N MET A 123 -7.39 18.56 -0.59
CA MET A 123 -8.21 19.65 -0.10
C MET A 123 -7.62 20.32 1.14
N SER A 124 -7.33 21.62 1.04
CA SER A 124 -7.74 22.55 2.08
C SER A 124 -9.26 22.75 1.93
N GLU A 125 -9.98 22.52 3.02
CA GLU A 125 -11.43 22.54 3.21
C GLU A 125 -12.17 23.63 2.43
N GLU A 126 -13.19 23.26 1.64
CA GLU A 126 -14.52 23.88 1.60
C GLU A 126 -15.55 22.82 1.10
N VAL A 127 -16.69 22.73 1.79
CA VAL A 127 -17.77 21.76 1.52
C VAL A 127 -18.77 22.41 0.57
N GLU A 128 -18.97 21.86 -0.62
CA GLU A 128 -20.29 21.93 -1.27
C GLU A 128 -20.53 20.81 -2.29
N ASN A 129 -21.76 20.30 -2.29
CA ASN A 129 -22.28 19.19 -3.06
C ASN A 129 -22.08 19.32 -4.57
N GLN A 130 -21.69 18.22 -5.25
CA GLN A 130 -22.50 17.58 -6.28
C GLN A 130 -21.86 16.30 -6.84
N ASN A 131 -22.75 15.40 -7.25
CA ASN A 131 -22.58 14.01 -7.61
C ASN A 131 -22.26 13.87 -9.11
N VAL A 132 -21.10 13.31 -9.52
CA VAL A 132 -20.89 12.76 -10.88
C VAL A 132 -19.79 11.69 -10.89
N ASP A 133 -20.14 10.49 -11.37
CA ASP A 133 -19.22 9.43 -11.83
C ASP A 133 -18.14 9.92 -12.80
N LYS A 134 -16.87 9.50 -12.65
CA LYS A 134 -16.01 9.04 -13.76
C LYS A 134 -14.57 8.65 -13.35
N LYS A 135 -14.22 7.43 -13.78
CA LYS A 135 -12.93 6.88 -14.25
C LYS A 135 -11.63 7.33 -13.56
N ALA A 136 -11.04 6.37 -12.85
CA ALA A 136 -9.65 6.37 -12.43
C ALA A 136 -8.70 6.39 -13.65
N ASP A 137 -7.97 7.48 -13.81
CA ASP A 137 -6.74 7.56 -14.61
C ASP A 137 -5.66 8.23 -13.76
N HIS A 138 -4.86 7.42 -13.07
CA HIS A 138 -3.81 7.89 -12.15
C HIS A 138 -2.47 7.96 -12.89
N GLY A 139 -2.38 8.86 -13.86
CA GLY A 139 -1.21 9.07 -14.70
C GLY A 139 -0.83 10.55 -14.87
N GLY A 140 -0.85 11.33 -13.79
CA GLY A 140 -0.53 12.76 -13.85
C GLY A 140 0.94 13.03 -14.22
N SER A 141 1.16 13.77 -15.30
CA SER A 141 2.48 14.22 -15.79
C SER A 141 3.06 15.32 -14.88
N VAL A 142 4.37 15.25 -14.63
CA VAL A 142 5.09 16.10 -13.66
C VAL A 142 5.94 17.12 -14.43
N ILE A 143 5.75 18.40 -14.12
CA ILE A 143 6.54 19.51 -14.68
C ILE A 143 7.39 20.11 -13.56
N VAL A 144 8.69 20.26 -13.81
CA VAL A 144 9.63 20.96 -12.92
C VAL A 144 9.80 22.37 -13.48
N ASN A 145 9.57 23.41 -12.67
CA ASN A 145 9.78 24.80 -13.08
C ASN A 145 11.06 25.38 -12.45
N ASP A 146 11.79 26.17 -13.22
CA ASP A 146 12.98 26.89 -12.80
C ASP A 146 12.68 28.02 -11.78
N VAL A 147 13.67 28.34 -10.94
CA VAL A 147 13.71 29.52 -10.05
C VAL A 147 14.34 30.70 -10.77
#